data_AF-A0A2V8QF89-F1
#
_entry.id   AF-A0A2V8QF89-F1
#
_cell.length_a   1.000
_cell.length_b   1.000
_cell.length_c   1.000
_cell.angle_alpha   90.00
_cell.angle_beta   90.00
_cell.angle_gamma   90.00
#
_symmetry.space_group_name_H-M   'P 1'
#
loop_
_entity.id
_entity.type
_entity.pdbx_description
1 polymer ?
#
loop_
_entity_poly.entity_id
_entity_poly.type
_entity_poly.pdbx_seq_one_letter_code
_entity_poly.pdbx_strand_id
1 'polypeptide(L)'
;MSDQQLLTWFELSGTLRESLAGKLAGLWGAQSDAAAFDSLQVDKQQALLLLQRRINEKGLWHLVRQVTNVYGEGGVGLQFFAWPMIESTLKRRKDFTQRFANHKDTAGGFYEKQTESAILHFLFQEGEPRIWYVHFDLYSPVHSPRSAMKHFRHEFMGGVKPDWRMIAKVFKS
;
A
#
# COMPACT_ATOMS: atom_id res chain seq x y z
N MET A 1 -15.15 -18.50 -9.85
CA MET A 1 -14.64 -17.16 -9.54
C MET A 1 -15.67 -16.55 -8.60
N SER A 2 -15.37 -16.36 -7.30
CA SER A 2 -16.38 -15.76 -6.42
C SER A 2 -16.53 -14.29 -6.77
N ASP A 3 -17.76 -13.85 -7.01
CA ASP A 3 -18.12 -12.44 -7.09
C ASP A 3 -17.62 -11.76 -5.84
N GLN A 4 -16.69 -10.82 -5.98
CA GLN A 4 -16.15 -10.11 -4.85
C GLN A 4 -17.15 -9.04 -4.44
N GLN A 5 -17.80 -9.31 -3.32
CA GLN A 5 -18.90 -8.54 -2.79
C GLN A 5 -18.38 -7.31 -2.03
N LEU A 6 -19.16 -6.24 -2.09
CA LEU A 6 -18.98 -5.09 -1.21
C LEU A 6 -19.08 -5.56 0.25
N LEU A 7 -18.07 -5.24 1.04
CA LEU A 7 -18.04 -5.56 2.45
C LEU A 7 -18.53 -4.36 3.25
N THR A 8 -19.20 -4.63 4.35
CA THR A 8 -19.48 -3.66 5.41
C THR A 8 -18.46 -3.84 6.54
N TRP A 9 -18.27 -2.80 7.34
CA TRP A 9 -17.38 -2.79 8.49
C TRP A 9 -17.69 -3.93 9.44
N PHE A 10 -18.97 -4.27 9.62
CA PHE A 10 -19.40 -5.32 10.53
C PHE A 10 -19.13 -6.74 10.01
N GLU A 11 -18.92 -6.91 8.72
CA GLU A 11 -18.52 -8.18 8.10
C GLU A 11 -17.01 -8.45 8.21
N LEU A 12 -16.22 -7.43 8.56
CA LEU A 12 -14.80 -7.62 8.87
C LEU A 12 -14.63 -8.42 10.17
N SER A 13 -13.61 -9.29 10.21
CA SER A 13 -13.23 -9.98 11.44
C SER A 13 -12.87 -8.99 12.56
N GLY A 14 -13.08 -9.39 13.83
CA GLY A 14 -12.77 -8.54 14.99
C GLY A 14 -11.33 -8.00 14.96
N THR A 15 -10.35 -8.89 14.72
CA THR A 15 -8.93 -8.51 14.61
C THR A 15 -8.65 -7.52 13.49
N LEU A 16 -9.32 -7.66 12.34
CA LEU A 16 -9.16 -6.73 11.23
C LEU A 16 -9.75 -5.37 11.56
N ARG A 17 -10.95 -5.33 12.14
CA ARG A 17 -11.55 -4.08 12.64
C ARG A 17 -10.65 -3.37 13.64
N GLU A 18 -10.14 -4.11 14.63
CA GLU A 18 -9.20 -3.58 15.63
C GLU A 18 -7.96 -2.99 14.97
N SER A 19 -7.40 -3.67 13.95
CA SER A 19 -6.23 -3.16 13.24
C SER A 19 -6.50 -1.87 12.46
N LEU A 20 -7.72 -1.68 11.96
CA LEU A 20 -8.15 -0.51 11.18
C LEU A 20 -8.66 0.63 12.07
N ALA A 21 -9.04 0.33 13.31
CA ALA A 21 -9.63 1.30 14.24
C ALA A 21 -8.71 2.51 14.47
N GLY A 22 -9.30 3.70 14.43
CA GLY A 22 -8.65 4.99 14.57
C GLY A 22 -7.79 5.42 13.38
N LYS A 23 -7.76 4.66 12.28
CA LYS A 23 -6.91 4.94 11.12
C LYS A 23 -7.67 5.43 9.89
N LEU A 24 -8.98 5.22 9.80
CA LEU A 24 -9.78 5.53 8.61
C LEU A 24 -10.69 6.74 8.80
N ALA A 25 -11.04 7.10 10.04
CA ALA A 25 -11.78 8.33 10.32
C ALA A 25 -11.08 9.55 9.69
N GLY A 26 -11.86 10.41 9.05
CA GLY A 26 -11.40 11.54 8.25
C GLY A 26 -11.11 11.24 6.78
N LEU A 27 -11.00 9.97 6.37
CA LEU A 27 -10.88 9.60 4.96
C LEU A 27 -12.09 10.12 4.18
N TRP A 28 -11.83 11.05 3.26
CA TRP A 28 -12.83 11.79 2.48
C TRP A 28 -13.98 12.40 3.31
N GLY A 29 -13.66 12.85 4.53
CA GLY A 29 -14.62 13.52 5.42
C GLY A 29 -15.51 12.59 6.26
N ALA A 30 -15.29 11.27 6.19
CA ALA A 30 -16.02 10.31 7.01
C ALA A 30 -15.77 10.55 8.52
N GLN A 31 -16.83 10.47 9.32
CA GLN A 31 -16.78 10.78 10.76
C GLN A 31 -16.33 9.59 11.64
N SER A 32 -16.28 8.37 11.09
CA SER A 32 -15.88 7.16 11.79
C SER A 32 -15.18 6.18 10.85
N ASP A 33 -14.43 5.23 11.39
CA ASP A 33 -13.75 4.21 10.57
C ASP A 33 -14.73 3.34 9.80
N ALA A 34 -15.87 3.00 10.42
CA ALA A 34 -16.94 2.25 9.80
C ALA A 34 -17.54 3.01 8.60
N ALA A 35 -17.91 4.28 8.80
CA ALA A 35 -18.44 5.11 7.72
C ALA A 35 -17.42 5.29 6.58
N ALA A 36 -16.13 5.42 6.92
CA ALA A 36 -15.07 5.51 5.94
C ALA A 36 -14.98 4.22 5.10
N PHE A 37 -14.90 3.06 5.76
CA PHE A 37 -14.78 1.76 5.10
C PHE A 37 -16.01 1.41 4.24
N ASP A 38 -17.21 1.65 4.76
CA ASP A 38 -18.47 1.34 4.08
C ASP A 38 -18.71 2.24 2.85
N SER A 39 -18.09 3.43 2.83
CA SER A 39 -18.14 4.33 1.68
C SER A 39 -17.19 3.95 0.54
N LEU A 40 -16.21 3.07 0.80
CA LEU A 40 -15.25 2.64 -0.21
C LEU A 40 -15.93 1.76 -1.26
N GLN A 41 -15.62 2.03 -2.52
CA GLN A 41 -15.91 1.09 -3.61
C GLN A 41 -15.15 -0.22 -3.42
N VAL A 42 -15.68 -1.30 -4.01
CA VAL A 42 -15.14 -2.67 -3.87
C VAL A 42 -13.63 -2.71 -4.17
N ASP A 43 -13.17 -2.04 -5.23
CA ASP A 43 -11.76 -2.02 -5.61
C ASP A 43 -10.85 -1.43 -4.52
N LYS A 44 -11.31 -0.36 -3.86
CA LYS A 44 -10.58 0.33 -2.79
C LYS A 44 -10.67 -0.42 -1.47
N GLN A 45 -11.78 -1.09 -1.19
CA GLN A 45 -11.86 -2.02 -0.06
C GLN A 45 -10.82 -3.13 -0.20
N GLN A 46 -10.77 -3.80 -1.36
CA GLN A 46 -9.81 -4.87 -1.60
C GLN A 46 -8.36 -4.35 -1.57
N ALA A 47 -8.09 -3.18 -2.15
CA ALA A 47 -6.78 -2.54 -2.10
C ALA A 47 -6.33 -2.25 -0.66
N LEU A 48 -7.19 -1.63 0.15
CA LEU A 48 -6.93 -1.33 1.56
C LEU A 48 -6.63 -2.61 2.33
N LEU A 49 -7.44 -3.65 2.15
CA LEU A 49 -7.26 -4.92 2.87
C LEU A 49 -5.98 -5.66 2.46
N LEU A 50 -5.60 -5.65 1.18
CA LEU A 50 -4.34 -6.23 0.72
C LEU A 50 -3.13 -5.48 1.28
N LEU A 51 -3.15 -4.14 1.25
CA LEU A 51 -2.08 -3.32 1.78
C LEU A 51 -1.99 -3.43 3.29
N GLN A 52 -3.11 -3.35 4.00
CA GLN A 52 -3.17 -3.54 5.46
C GLN A 52 -2.55 -4.89 5.82
N ARG A 53 -2.99 -5.98 5.18
CA ARG A 53 -2.45 -7.31 5.43
C ARG A 53 -0.94 -7.35 5.22
N ARG A 54 -0.45 -6.90 4.06
CA ARG A 54 0.99 -7.00 3.74
C ARG A 54 1.86 -6.12 4.64
N ILE A 55 1.43 -4.90 4.92
CA ILE A 55 2.14 -3.98 5.81
C ILE A 55 2.11 -4.53 7.25
N ASN A 56 1.02 -5.18 7.66
CA ASN A 56 0.91 -5.84 8.96
C ASN A 56 1.78 -7.11 9.07
N GLU A 57 1.85 -7.94 8.03
CA GLU A 57 2.79 -9.08 7.93
C GLU A 57 4.24 -8.61 8.04
N LYS A 58 4.55 -7.41 7.51
CA LYS A 58 5.85 -6.77 7.71
C LYS A 58 6.01 -6.17 9.09
N GLY A 59 4.99 -6.13 9.94
CA GLY A 59 5.04 -5.50 11.26
C GLY A 59 5.19 -3.98 11.18
N LEU A 60 4.69 -3.35 10.13
CA LEU A 60 4.79 -1.89 9.90
C LEU A 60 3.45 -1.17 10.07
N TRP A 61 2.32 -1.87 10.15
CA TRP A 61 0.99 -1.25 10.14
C TRP A 61 0.74 -0.34 11.35
N HIS A 62 1.34 -0.66 12.49
CA HIS A 62 1.30 0.17 13.69
C HIS A 62 1.91 1.56 13.50
N LEU A 63 2.79 1.74 12.49
CA LEU A 63 3.40 3.03 12.16
C LEU A 63 2.49 3.92 11.30
N VAL A 64 1.45 3.35 10.67
CA VAL A 64 0.42 4.12 9.96
C VAL A 64 -0.46 4.78 11.03
N ARG A 65 -0.48 6.12 11.06
CA ARG A 65 -1.31 6.88 12.00
C ARG A 65 -2.71 7.08 11.46
N GLN A 66 -2.82 7.55 10.21
CA GLN A 66 -4.10 7.84 9.57
C GLN A 66 -3.98 7.67 8.07
N VAL A 67 -4.90 6.92 7.46
CA VAL A 67 -5.05 6.80 6.02
C VAL A 67 -5.81 8.03 5.52
N THR A 68 -5.23 8.73 4.54
CA THR A 68 -5.80 9.94 3.96
C THR A 68 -6.27 9.73 2.53
N ASN A 69 -5.85 8.65 1.87
CA ASN A 69 -6.38 8.24 0.58
C ASN A 69 -6.18 6.73 0.33
N VAL A 70 -7.07 6.13 -0.46
CA VAL A 70 -6.96 4.74 -0.93
C VAL A 70 -7.07 4.71 -2.45
N TYR A 71 -6.09 4.10 -3.10
CA TYR A 71 -6.07 3.87 -4.54
C TYR A 71 -6.43 2.40 -4.83
N GLY A 72 -7.28 2.17 -5.84
CA GLY A 72 -7.83 0.86 -6.17
C GLY A 72 -7.46 0.39 -7.58
N GLU A 73 -8.43 0.36 -8.48
CA GLU A 73 -8.20 -0.01 -9.87
C GLU A 73 -7.23 0.97 -10.56
N GLY A 74 -6.29 0.45 -11.36
CA GLY A 74 -5.23 1.26 -11.94
C GLY A 74 -4.15 1.70 -10.96
N GLY A 75 -4.01 1.04 -9.81
CA GLY A 75 -2.87 1.19 -8.90
C GLY A 75 -3.27 0.99 -7.44
N VAL A 76 -2.86 -0.13 -6.86
CA VAL A 76 -3.16 -0.49 -5.46
C VAL A 76 -2.24 0.27 -4.52
N GLY A 77 -2.77 1.26 -3.80
CA GLY A 77 -1.95 2.12 -2.94
C GLY A 77 -2.72 2.77 -1.79
N LEU A 78 -1.97 3.37 -0.87
CA LEU A 78 -2.45 4.23 0.21
C LEU A 78 -1.64 5.51 0.25
N GLN A 79 -2.31 6.62 0.56
CA GLN A 79 -1.67 7.81 1.13
C GLN A 79 -2.00 7.84 2.63
N PHE A 80 -1.02 8.18 3.46
CA PHE A 80 -1.21 8.17 4.91
C PHE A 80 -0.27 9.13 5.63
N PHE A 81 -0.67 9.51 6.84
CA PHE A 81 0.23 10.05 7.84
C PHE A 81 0.80 8.92 8.69
N ALA A 82 2.07 9.03 9.03
CA ALA A 82 2.79 8.03 9.80
C ALA A 82 3.29 8.60 11.12
N TRP A 83 3.60 7.72 12.08
CA TRP A 83 4.39 8.09 13.24
C TRP A 83 5.83 8.45 12.83
N PRO A 84 6.51 9.36 13.55
CA PRO A 84 7.85 9.85 13.17
C PRO A 84 8.90 8.75 12.97
N MET A 85 8.72 7.60 13.61
CA MET A 85 9.69 6.51 13.57
C MET A 85 9.72 5.72 12.26
N ILE A 86 8.75 5.92 11.34
CA ILE A 86 8.61 5.06 10.16
C ILE A 86 9.86 5.03 9.29
N GLU A 87 10.48 6.19 9.03
CA GLU A 87 11.68 6.27 8.19
C GLU A 87 12.85 5.54 8.84
N SER A 88 13.13 5.83 10.12
CA SER A 88 14.20 5.17 10.87
C SER A 88 13.99 3.66 10.97
N THR A 89 12.73 3.21 11.02
CA THR A 89 12.37 1.80 11.05
C THR A 89 12.66 1.15 9.70
N LEU A 90 12.19 1.74 8.59
CA LEU A 90 12.45 1.25 7.24
C LEU A 90 13.96 1.25 6.92
N LYS A 91 14.70 2.26 7.36
CA LYS A 91 16.15 2.38 7.13
C LYS A 91 16.98 1.30 7.83
N ARG A 92 16.60 0.87 9.03
CA ARG A 92 17.31 -0.18 9.79
C ARG A 92 16.98 -1.60 9.33
N ARG A 93 15.92 -1.75 8.54
CA ARG A 93 15.41 -3.05 8.11
C ARG A 93 16.19 -3.60 6.93
N LYS A 94 16.67 -4.84 7.08
CA LYS A 94 17.43 -5.53 6.02
C LYS A 94 16.57 -5.92 4.83
N ASP A 95 15.26 -6.01 4.97
CA ASP A 95 14.30 -6.34 3.91
C ASP A 95 13.85 -5.14 3.07
N PHE A 96 14.32 -3.92 3.39
CA PHE A 96 14.06 -2.71 2.62
C PHE A 96 15.34 -2.06 2.06
N THR A 97 15.22 -1.21 1.05
CA THR A 97 16.32 -0.44 0.46
C THR A 97 15.85 0.90 -0.10
N GLN A 98 16.64 1.94 0.08
CA GLN A 98 16.40 3.24 -0.57
C GLN A 98 16.92 3.28 -2.02
N ARG A 99 17.76 2.32 -2.41
CA ARG A 99 18.35 2.28 -3.76
C ARG A 99 17.24 2.19 -4.80
N PHE A 100 17.26 3.12 -5.75
CA PHE A 100 16.29 3.26 -6.84
C PHE A 100 14.84 3.53 -6.39
N ALA A 101 14.60 3.75 -5.10
CA ALA A 101 13.25 3.90 -4.55
C ALA A 101 12.69 5.32 -4.65
N ASN A 102 13.37 6.26 -5.29
CA ASN A 102 12.93 7.66 -5.36
C ASN A 102 12.28 7.98 -6.71
N HIS A 103 11.16 8.69 -6.68
CA HIS A 103 10.51 9.26 -7.86
C HIS A 103 10.88 10.74 -8.01
N LYS A 104 10.62 11.30 -9.20
CA LYS A 104 10.93 12.72 -9.51
C LYS A 104 10.22 13.69 -8.55
N ASP A 105 9.01 13.34 -8.10
CA ASP A 105 8.15 14.20 -7.29
C ASP A 105 8.10 13.78 -5.81
N THR A 106 9.10 13.02 -5.35
CA THR A 106 9.19 12.54 -3.95
C THR A 106 10.52 12.92 -3.31
N ALA A 107 10.51 13.09 -1.99
CA ALA A 107 11.71 13.39 -1.20
C ALA A 107 12.56 12.14 -0.94
N GLY A 108 11.93 10.97 -0.92
CA GLY A 108 12.62 9.69 -0.81
C GLY A 108 11.66 8.51 -0.81
N GLY A 109 12.21 7.31 -0.69
CA GLY A 109 11.43 6.08 -0.65
C GLY A 109 12.21 4.84 -0.23
N PHE A 110 11.49 3.72 -0.10
CA PHE A 110 12.01 2.41 0.25
C PHE A 110 11.30 1.30 -0.53
N TYR A 111 12.08 0.41 -1.15
CA TYR A 111 11.61 -0.83 -1.77
C TYR A 111 11.79 -2.03 -0.87
N GLU A 112 10.78 -2.90 -0.81
CA GLU A 112 10.93 -4.26 -0.31
C GLU A 112 11.82 -5.11 -1.25
N LYS A 113 12.73 -5.91 -0.69
CA LYS A 113 13.72 -6.70 -1.44
C LYS A 113 13.44 -8.20 -1.53
N GLN A 114 12.55 -8.73 -0.71
CA GLN A 114 12.47 -10.19 -0.44
C GLN A 114 11.47 -10.95 -1.32
N THR A 115 10.75 -10.25 -2.19
CA THR A 115 9.74 -10.85 -3.08
C THR A 115 9.96 -10.38 -4.51
N GLU A 116 9.65 -11.23 -5.49
CA GLU A 116 9.84 -10.91 -6.91
C GLU A 116 8.65 -10.11 -7.49
N SER A 117 7.51 -10.17 -6.81
CA SER A 117 6.25 -9.55 -7.20
C SER A 117 5.45 -9.06 -6.00
N ALA A 118 4.48 -8.16 -6.26
CA ALA A 118 3.67 -7.50 -5.23
C ALA A 118 4.54 -6.85 -4.13
N ILE A 119 5.52 -6.07 -4.56
CA ILE A 119 6.50 -5.42 -3.70
C ILE A 119 5.91 -4.17 -3.10
N LEU A 120 6.11 -3.98 -1.80
CA LEU A 120 5.81 -2.71 -1.17
C LEU A 120 6.85 -1.65 -1.58
N HIS A 121 6.35 -0.58 -2.17
CA HIS A 121 7.12 0.64 -2.41
C HIS A 121 6.59 1.77 -1.55
N PHE A 122 7.39 2.18 -0.57
CA PHE A 122 7.12 3.36 0.24
C PHE A 122 7.76 4.58 -0.40
N LEU A 123 7.02 5.69 -0.44
CA LEU A 123 7.50 7.00 -0.86
C LEU A 123 7.07 8.02 0.18
N PHE A 124 7.78 9.14 0.25
CA PHE A 124 7.35 10.26 1.08
C PHE A 124 7.66 11.60 0.42
N GLN A 125 6.85 12.59 0.77
CA GLN A 125 7.02 14.00 0.41
C GLN A 125 7.16 14.82 1.68
N GLU A 126 8.14 15.73 1.71
CA GLU A 126 8.31 16.62 2.86
C GLU A 126 7.09 17.52 3.08
N GLY A 127 6.83 17.87 4.34
CA GLY A 127 5.68 18.65 4.77
C GLY A 127 5.48 18.53 6.28
N GLU A 128 4.52 19.28 6.82
CA GLU A 128 4.17 19.27 8.25
C GLU A 128 2.66 18.99 8.42
N PRO A 129 2.24 17.73 8.67
CA PRO A 129 3.07 16.53 8.76
C PRO A 129 3.51 15.99 7.38
N ARG A 130 4.61 15.24 7.38
CA ARG A 130 5.10 14.53 6.19
C ARG A 130 4.05 13.55 5.66
N ILE A 131 3.87 13.55 4.34
CA ILE A 131 2.93 12.65 3.66
C ILE A 131 3.68 11.40 3.19
N TRP A 132 3.12 10.24 3.50
CA TRP A 132 3.62 8.95 3.03
C TRP A 132 2.68 8.34 2.01
N TYR A 133 3.28 7.62 1.07
CA TYR A 133 2.61 6.81 0.09
C TYR A 133 3.16 5.39 0.18
N VAL A 134 2.29 4.40 0.00
CA VAL A 134 2.70 3.02 -0.18
C VAL A 134 1.86 2.41 -1.28
N HIS A 135 2.48 1.68 -2.20
CA HIS A 135 1.78 0.96 -3.24
C HIS A 135 2.46 -0.36 -3.56
N PHE A 136 1.75 -1.19 -4.31
CA PHE A 136 2.30 -2.42 -4.85
C PHE A 136 2.88 -2.21 -6.23
N ASP A 137 4.16 -2.57 -6.37
CA ASP A 137 4.76 -2.80 -7.66
C ASP A 137 4.66 -4.29 -8.02
N LEU A 138 4.19 -4.56 -9.24
CA LEU A 138 4.05 -5.93 -9.72
C LEU A 138 5.41 -6.63 -9.89
N TYR A 139 6.46 -5.87 -10.18
CA TYR A 139 7.82 -6.38 -10.41
C TYR A 139 8.85 -5.50 -9.72
N SER A 140 9.88 -6.14 -9.17
CA SER A 140 10.97 -5.44 -8.49
C SER A 140 11.92 -4.73 -9.47
N PRO A 141 12.23 -3.44 -9.30
CA PRO A 141 13.37 -2.86 -9.99
C PRO A 141 14.73 -3.29 -9.39
N VAL A 142 14.72 -3.87 -8.18
CA VAL A 142 15.94 -4.15 -7.39
C VAL A 142 16.29 -5.63 -7.27
N HIS A 143 15.39 -6.54 -7.66
CA HIS A 143 15.62 -7.99 -7.51
C HIS A 143 16.46 -8.60 -8.64
N SER A 144 16.31 -8.13 -9.89
CA SER A 144 17.16 -8.58 -11.01
C SER A 144 17.10 -7.62 -12.21
N PRO A 145 18.11 -7.64 -13.11
CA PRO A 145 18.09 -6.87 -14.36
C PRO A 145 16.86 -7.17 -15.24
N ARG A 146 16.39 -8.42 -15.22
CA ARG A 146 15.18 -8.86 -15.94
C ARG A 146 13.90 -8.30 -15.32
N SER A 147 13.85 -8.19 -14.00
CA SER A 147 12.72 -7.62 -13.25
C SER A 147 12.68 -6.09 -13.38
N ALA A 148 13.84 -5.43 -13.36
CA ALA A 148 13.97 -4.01 -13.68
C ALA A 148 13.48 -3.72 -15.10
N MET A 149 13.89 -4.52 -16.09
CA MET A 149 13.44 -4.35 -17.47
C MET A 149 11.94 -4.62 -17.64
N LYS A 150 11.32 -5.50 -16.84
CA LYS A 150 9.85 -5.68 -16.81
C LYS A 150 9.14 -4.51 -16.14
N HIS A 151 9.67 -4.00 -15.03
CA HIS A 151 9.16 -2.81 -14.35
C HIS A 151 9.18 -1.60 -15.30
N PHE A 152 10.33 -1.33 -15.92
CA PHE A 152 10.45 -0.29 -16.96
C PHE A 152 9.57 -0.56 -18.19
N ARG A 153 9.48 -1.79 -18.71
CA ARG A 153 8.59 -2.07 -19.86
C ARG A 153 7.10 -1.91 -19.51
N HIS A 154 6.68 -2.23 -18.29
CA HIS A 154 5.29 -2.07 -17.84
C HIS A 154 4.93 -0.60 -17.59
N GLU A 155 5.83 0.18 -16.98
CA GLU A 155 5.63 1.62 -16.80
C GLU A 155 5.72 2.39 -18.12
N PHE A 156 6.68 2.06 -18.99
CA PHE A 156 7.04 2.92 -20.14
C PHE A 156 6.34 2.56 -21.46
N MET A 157 5.80 1.34 -21.64
CA MET A 157 5.11 0.94 -22.89
C MET A 157 3.62 0.62 -22.73
N GLY A 158 3.07 0.56 -21.52
CA GLY A 158 1.71 0.03 -21.31
C GLY A 158 0.71 0.95 -20.63
N GLY A 159 1.12 1.85 -19.74
CA GLY A 159 0.16 2.57 -18.88
C GLY A 159 -0.69 1.66 -17.97
N VAL A 160 -0.34 0.38 -17.86
CA VAL A 160 -1.10 -0.62 -17.08
C VAL A 160 -0.46 -0.76 -15.70
N LYS A 161 -1.01 -0.02 -14.73
CA LYS A 161 -0.74 -0.24 -13.30
C LYS A 161 -1.50 -1.49 -12.83
N PRO A 162 -0.89 -2.37 -12.01
CA PRO A 162 -1.52 -3.61 -11.59
C PRO A 162 -2.79 -3.32 -10.77
N ASP A 163 -3.89 -3.97 -11.12
CA ASP A 163 -5.11 -3.93 -10.33
C ASP A 163 -5.00 -4.83 -9.08
N TRP A 164 -5.93 -4.67 -8.14
CA TRP A 164 -5.95 -5.45 -6.90
C TRP A 164 -6.18 -6.95 -7.15
N ARG A 165 -6.80 -7.35 -8.28
CA ARG A 165 -7.01 -8.77 -8.62
C ARG A 165 -5.70 -9.45 -8.98
N MET A 166 -4.84 -8.77 -9.74
CA MET A 166 -3.50 -9.24 -10.07
C MET A 166 -2.65 -9.42 -8.82
N ILE A 167 -2.68 -8.43 -7.92
CA ILE A 167 -1.97 -8.51 -6.64
C ILE A 167 -2.51 -9.63 -5.75
N ALA A 168 -3.84 -9.75 -5.63
CA ALA A 168 -4.48 -10.80 -4.84
C ALA A 168 -4.12 -12.22 -5.31
N LYS A 169 -3.91 -12.42 -6.62
CA LYS A 169 -3.47 -13.72 -7.16
C LYS A 169 -2.08 -14.11 -6.68
N VAL A 170 -1.15 -13.15 -6.59
CA VAL A 170 0.21 -13.38 -6.07
C VAL A 170 0.17 -13.84 -4.61
N PHE A 171 -0.77 -13.34 -3.81
CA PHE A 171 -0.91 -13.75 -2.40
C PHE A 171 -1.64 -15.09 -2.18
N LYS A 172 -2.19 -15.70 -3.24
CA LYS A 172 -2.86 -17.01 -3.19
C LYS A 172 -1.99 -18.16 -3.68
N SER A 173 -0.91 -17.86 -4.40
CA SER A 173 0.10 -18.82 -4.86
C SER A 173 1.18 -19.00 -3.82
#